data_AF-A0A2G6UM84-F1
#
_entry.id   AF-A0A2G6UM84-F1
#
_cell.length_a   1.000
_cell.length_b   1.000
_cell.length_c   1.000
_cell.angle_alpha   90.00
_cell.angle_beta   90.00
_cell.angle_gamma   90.00
#
_symmetry.space_group_name_H-M   'P 1'
#
loop_
_entity.id
_entity.type
_entity.pdbx_description
1 polymer ?
#
loop_
_entity_poly.entity_id
_entity_poly.type
_entity_poly.pdbx_seq_one_letter_code
_entity_poly.pdbx_strand_id
1 'polypeptide(L)'
;MNSKFNALIILLGCPIISFGQVTGLEDVLIKAEKRYQSIKKKEVHIKASHERLNLQKTYYLPEVTLMAQQSFGTINAQNGPMYSQGGPGTASTSMPLADQNWNAAFGSLYLANINWNVYSFGKLKTKEQLETADIEVQKSDLNQEIFQHQIKTAGAYFNLLVSQRLEHVQLENHKRSEVIYTIAKARAESGLIPEVDASLAKAEMSNAQTSIINANDHVLEYNKKLADLLAEDFATYQLDHYFSENIPLMINEVASIEEHPNMLFISQKINKSKFQEAHLATTGLPSLSIFGVFQGRGSGFGWNYVQDNSAYSSSYLKGAGVDRMNYIFGFNVSWNLTDFYRSNSKVNEQKLWTKALDFDHQLLQQELSNQQGLAESKFRNALAKVTEAKVQMEAATDAYHQQKALYENGLTTIVDFTQALYLLNRAEINYEIAKNNSWQATVLIAASRGDMSIITKAIIH
;
A
#
# COMPACT_ATOMS: atom_id res chain seq x y z
N MET A 1 33.93 -52.33 45.89
CA MET A 1 34.37 -51.33 44.89
C MET A 1 33.17 -50.93 44.05
N ASN A 2 32.72 -49.69 44.17
CA ASN A 2 32.13 -48.85 43.11
C ASN A 2 31.49 -47.63 43.78
N SER A 3 32.30 -46.57 43.87
CA SER A 3 31.91 -45.23 44.30
C SER A 3 31.09 -44.58 43.18
N LYS A 4 29.92 -44.04 43.52
CA LYS A 4 29.06 -43.24 42.64
C LYS A 4 29.56 -41.80 42.63
N PHE A 5 29.96 -41.29 41.47
CA PHE A 5 30.31 -39.90 41.28
C PHE A 5 29.07 -39.12 40.80
N ASN A 6 28.59 -38.20 41.63
CA ASN A 6 27.59 -37.21 41.28
C ASN A 6 28.24 -36.12 40.43
N ALA A 7 27.63 -35.76 39.29
CA ALA A 7 27.97 -34.54 38.57
C ALA A 7 26.77 -33.59 38.59
N LEU A 8 26.88 -32.57 39.44
CA LEU A 8 25.96 -31.44 39.56
C LEU A 8 26.29 -30.45 38.42
N ILE A 9 25.43 -30.32 37.42
CA ILE A 9 25.58 -29.32 36.35
C ILE A 9 25.00 -28.01 36.86
N ILE A 10 25.89 -27.07 37.21
CA ILE A 10 25.55 -25.68 37.50
C ILE A 10 25.34 -24.98 36.16
N LEU A 11 24.08 -24.68 35.85
CA LEU A 11 23.68 -23.83 34.73
C LEU A 11 23.99 -22.37 35.11
N LEU A 12 25.14 -21.87 34.66
CA LEU A 12 25.47 -20.44 34.70
C LEU A 12 24.59 -19.71 33.69
N GLY A 13 23.53 -19.07 34.18
CA GLY A 13 22.73 -18.12 33.41
C GLY A 13 23.57 -16.89 33.07
N CYS A 14 23.95 -16.76 31.80
CA CYS A 14 24.51 -15.52 31.28
C CYS A 14 23.37 -14.51 31.15
N PRO A 15 23.41 -13.35 31.84
CA PRO A 15 22.43 -12.31 31.59
C PRO A 15 22.66 -11.78 30.18
N ILE A 16 21.64 -11.92 29.33
CA ILE A 16 21.60 -11.23 28.04
C ILE A 16 21.42 -9.75 28.38
N ILE A 17 22.53 -9.03 28.46
CA ILE A 17 22.53 -7.57 28.43
C ILE A 17 22.16 -7.22 26.99
N SER A 18 20.87 -6.99 26.75
CA SER A 18 20.40 -6.38 25.52
C SER A 18 20.92 -4.95 25.47
N PHE A 19 22.11 -4.75 24.90
CA PHE A 19 22.50 -3.42 24.45
C PHE A 19 21.49 -3.02 23.38
N GLY A 20 20.58 -2.09 23.73
CA GLY A 20 19.62 -1.53 22.78
C GLY A 20 20.39 -0.98 21.58
N GLN A 21 20.24 -1.66 20.44
CA GLN A 21 20.83 -1.20 19.20
C GLN A 21 20.19 0.15 18.88
N VAL A 22 21.00 1.20 18.76
CA VAL A 22 20.51 2.56 18.43
C VAL A 22 19.75 2.48 17.12
N THR A 23 18.46 2.83 17.16
CA THR A 23 17.60 2.74 15.99
C THR A 23 17.84 3.97 15.13
N GLY A 24 18.71 3.86 14.13
CA GLY A 24 18.96 4.91 13.15
C GLY A 24 17.82 5.06 12.14
N LEU A 25 17.66 6.27 11.58
CA LEU A 25 16.59 6.57 10.62
C LEU A 25 16.57 5.61 9.42
N GLU A 26 17.74 5.26 8.87
CA GLU A 26 17.84 4.36 7.72
C GLU A 26 17.28 2.96 8.01
N ASP A 27 17.60 2.40 9.18
CA ASP A 27 17.08 1.09 9.59
C ASP A 27 15.55 1.13 9.77
N VAL A 28 15.01 2.21 10.34
CA VAL A 28 13.57 2.43 10.46
C VAL A 28 12.90 2.45 9.08
N LEU A 29 13.46 3.17 8.12
CA LEU A 29 12.91 3.27 6.77
C LEU A 29 12.93 1.93 6.03
N ILE A 30 14.01 1.16 6.17
CA ILE A 30 14.14 -0.18 5.57
C ILE A 30 13.13 -1.16 6.21
N LYS A 31 12.95 -1.11 7.54
CA LYS A 31 11.97 -1.96 8.24
C LYS A 31 10.53 -1.62 7.84
N ALA A 32 10.22 -0.33 7.75
CA ALA A 32 8.91 0.16 7.34
C ALA A 32 8.51 -0.34 5.94
N GLU A 33 9.45 -0.36 5.00
CA GLU A 33 9.23 -0.89 3.65
C GLU A 33 8.90 -2.39 3.67
N LYS A 34 9.67 -3.20 4.39
CA LYS A 34 9.57 -4.67 4.34
C LYS A 34 8.37 -5.27 5.06
N ARG A 35 7.88 -4.61 6.13
CA ARG A 35 6.91 -5.22 7.04
C ARG A 35 5.47 -4.76 6.81
N TYR A 36 5.29 -3.54 6.31
CA TYR A 36 3.97 -2.89 6.27
C TYR A 36 2.99 -3.57 5.30
N GLN A 37 1.78 -3.83 5.77
CA GLN A 37 0.79 -4.66 5.05
C GLN A 37 0.28 -4.01 3.77
N SER A 38 0.20 -2.67 3.72
CA SER A 38 -0.24 -1.96 2.50
C SER A 38 0.74 -2.16 1.35
N ILE A 39 2.05 -2.18 1.64
CA ILE A 39 3.12 -2.42 0.66
C ILE A 39 3.04 -3.87 0.16
N LYS A 40 2.98 -4.85 1.07
CA LYS A 40 2.81 -6.28 0.72
C LYS A 40 1.57 -6.54 -0.15
N LYS A 41 0.46 -5.85 0.15
CA LYS A 41 -0.77 -5.94 -0.66
C LYS A 41 -0.51 -5.50 -2.10
N LYS A 42 0.22 -4.40 -2.31
CA LYS A 42 0.57 -3.89 -3.66
C LYS A 42 1.52 -4.83 -4.40
N GLU A 43 2.49 -5.44 -3.70
CA GLU A 43 3.34 -6.50 -4.29
C GLU A 43 2.51 -7.71 -4.77
N VAL A 44 1.51 -8.13 -3.99
CA VAL A 44 0.61 -9.21 -4.39
C VAL A 44 -0.27 -8.80 -5.57
N HIS A 45 -0.71 -7.54 -5.66
CA HIS A 45 -1.43 -7.05 -6.84
C HIS A 45 -0.58 -7.12 -8.12
N ILE A 46 0.73 -6.81 -8.04
CA ILE A 46 1.65 -6.99 -9.17
C ILE A 46 1.67 -8.46 -9.61
N LYS A 47 1.77 -9.42 -8.67
CA LYS A 47 1.72 -10.85 -8.99
C LYS A 47 0.39 -11.24 -9.65
N ALA A 48 -0.74 -10.72 -9.16
CA ALA A 48 -2.05 -10.95 -9.76
C ALA A 48 -2.16 -10.39 -11.19
N SER A 49 -1.57 -9.21 -11.47
CA SER A 49 -1.51 -8.67 -12.83
C SER A 49 -0.62 -9.50 -13.76
N HIS A 50 0.44 -10.13 -13.27
CA HIS A 50 1.22 -11.11 -14.06
C HIS A 50 0.40 -12.35 -14.41
N GLU A 51 -0.39 -12.89 -13.47
CA GLU A 51 -1.30 -14.01 -13.77
C GLU A 51 -2.38 -13.62 -14.79
N ARG A 52 -2.87 -12.37 -14.74
CA ARG A 52 -3.78 -11.85 -15.76
C ARG A 52 -3.11 -11.76 -17.14
N LEU A 53 -1.86 -11.35 -17.21
CA LEU A 53 -1.08 -11.37 -18.45
C LEU A 53 -0.85 -12.80 -18.97
N ASN A 54 -0.56 -13.75 -18.08
CA ASN A 54 -0.41 -15.16 -18.44
C ASN A 54 -1.72 -15.76 -18.98
N LEU A 55 -2.85 -15.46 -18.33
CA LEU A 55 -4.18 -15.78 -18.85
C LEU A 55 -4.41 -15.13 -20.22
N GLN A 56 -4.00 -13.88 -20.41
CA GLN A 56 -4.14 -13.23 -21.70
C GLN A 56 -3.33 -13.95 -22.79
N LYS A 57 -2.16 -14.48 -22.45
CA LYS A 57 -1.33 -15.26 -23.36
C LYS A 57 -1.92 -16.63 -23.69
N THR A 58 -2.77 -17.21 -22.83
CA THR A 58 -3.43 -18.49 -23.16
C THR A 58 -4.44 -18.37 -24.29
N TYR A 59 -4.98 -17.16 -24.57
CA TYR A 59 -5.87 -16.94 -25.72
C TYR A 59 -5.18 -17.06 -27.09
N TYR A 60 -3.86 -17.20 -27.13
CA TYR A 60 -3.14 -17.59 -28.35
C TYR A 60 -3.21 -19.09 -28.64
N LEU A 61 -3.60 -19.91 -27.65
CA LEU A 61 -3.74 -21.36 -27.81
C LEU A 61 -5.11 -21.72 -28.41
N PRO A 62 -5.22 -22.89 -29.06
CA PRO A 62 -6.51 -23.44 -29.45
C PRO A 62 -7.37 -23.75 -28.23
N GLU A 63 -8.65 -23.42 -28.30
CA GLU A 63 -9.66 -23.89 -27.35
C GLU A 63 -10.07 -25.31 -27.72
N VAL A 64 -9.93 -26.23 -26.77
CA VAL A 64 -10.33 -27.64 -26.93
C VAL A 64 -11.41 -27.97 -25.94
N THR A 65 -12.58 -28.39 -26.43
CA THR A 65 -13.74 -28.75 -25.61
C THR A 65 -14.09 -30.21 -25.84
N LEU A 66 -14.21 -30.98 -24.76
CA LEU A 66 -14.79 -32.32 -24.78
C LEU A 66 -16.17 -32.27 -24.12
N MET A 67 -17.16 -32.86 -24.76
CA MET A 67 -18.52 -32.93 -24.25
C MET A 67 -19.04 -34.37 -24.37
N ALA A 68 -19.69 -34.84 -23.32
CA ALA A 68 -20.42 -36.09 -23.30
C ALA A 68 -21.83 -35.81 -22.79
N GLN A 69 -22.82 -36.13 -23.61
CA GLN A 69 -24.22 -35.99 -23.27
C GLN A 69 -24.91 -37.33 -23.49
N GLN A 70 -25.77 -37.69 -22.55
CA GLN A 70 -26.68 -38.82 -22.68
C GLN A 70 -28.07 -38.33 -22.34
N SER A 71 -29.04 -38.74 -23.13
CA SER A 71 -30.43 -38.37 -22.97
C SER A 71 -31.31 -39.61 -23.02
N PHE A 72 -32.42 -39.61 -22.30
CA PHE A 72 -33.46 -40.62 -22.42
C PHE A 72 -34.75 -39.90 -22.81
N GLY A 73 -35.34 -40.27 -23.93
CA GLY A 73 -36.49 -39.54 -24.43
C GLY A 73 -37.09 -40.15 -25.69
N THR A 74 -38.19 -39.55 -26.12
CA THR A 74 -38.86 -39.92 -27.37
C THR A 74 -38.20 -39.22 -28.56
N ILE A 75 -38.36 -39.79 -29.76
CA ILE A 75 -37.89 -39.17 -31.01
C ILE A 75 -39.05 -38.76 -31.91
N ASN A 76 -40.06 -38.11 -31.35
CA ASN A 76 -41.18 -37.60 -32.15
C ASN A 76 -40.74 -36.34 -32.90
N ALA A 77 -40.73 -36.42 -34.24
CA ALA A 77 -40.49 -35.29 -35.14
C ALA A 77 -41.78 -34.91 -35.87
N GLN A 78 -41.92 -33.62 -36.20
CA GLN A 78 -43.09 -33.06 -36.87
C GLN A 78 -42.63 -32.15 -38.02
N ASN A 79 -43.33 -32.21 -39.15
CA ASN A 79 -43.12 -31.27 -40.25
C ASN A 79 -43.70 -29.90 -39.89
N GLY A 80 -42.90 -28.85 -39.99
CA GLY A 80 -43.31 -27.46 -39.81
C GLY A 80 -42.15 -26.57 -39.38
N PRO A 81 -42.13 -25.29 -39.79
CA PRO A 81 -41.15 -24.35 -39.27
C PRO A 81 -41.43 -24.09 -37.79
N MET A 82 -40.40 -24.13 -36.96
CA MET A 82 -40.48 -23.75 -35.55
C MET A 82 -39.56 -22.56 -35.31
N TYR A 83 -40.11 -21.51 -34.69
CA TYR A 83 -39.35 -20.33 -34.27
C TYR A 83 -39.36 -20.26 -32.74
N SER A 84 -38.21 -20.49 -32.11
CA SER A 84 -38.07 -20.40 -30.66
C SER A 84 -37.39 -19.08 -30.29
N GLN A 85 -38.15 -18.01 -30.14
CA GLN A 85 -37.65 -16.75 -29.58
C GLN A 85 -37.52 -16.85 -28.06
N GLY A 86 -36.30 -16.72 -27.54
CA GLY A 86 -36.06 -16.50 -26.11
C GLY A 86 -36.37 -17.66 -25.15
N GLY A 87 -36.51 -18.90 -25.63
CA GLY A 87 -36.74 -20.07 -24.77
C GLY A 87 -36.16 -21.38 -25.32
N PRO A 88 -36.16 -22.48 -24.51
CA PRO A 88 -35.67 -23.78 -24.95
C PRO A 88 -36.70 -24.45 -25.88
N GLY A 89 -36.58 -24.17 -27.18
CA GLY A 89 -37.26 -24.97 -28.20
C GLY A 89 -36.61 -26.35 -28.24
N THR A 90 -37.34 -27.39 -27.84
CA THR A 90 -36.87 -28.77 -27.94
C THR A 90 -37.50 -29.44 -29.14
N ALA A 91 -36.67 -30.06 -29.98
CA ALA A 91 -37.12 -30.85 -31.11
C ALA A 91 -36.28 -32.13 -31.17
N SER A 92 -36.93 -33.24 -31.50
CA SER A 92 -36.24 -34.50 -31.73
C SER A 92 -35.60 -34.51 -33.12
N THR A 93 -34.44 -35.15 -33.25
CA THR A 93 -33.84 -35.42 -34.56
C THR A 93 -34.27 -36.81 -35.04
N SER A 94 -35.32 -36.88 -35.87
CA SER A 94 -35.82 -38.11 -36.50
C SER A 94 -36.68 -37.76 -37.73
N MET A 95 -37.11 -38.78 -38.49
CA MET A 95 -38.15 -38.58 -39.50
C MET A 95 -39.53 -38.50 -38.82
N PRO A 96 -40.46 -37.67 -39.33
CA PRO A 96 -41.83 -37.65 -38.83
C PRO A 96 -42.50 -39.03 -38.96
N LEU A 97 -43.19 -39.44 -37.91
CA LEU A 97 -44.05 -40.62 -37.91
C LEU A 97 -45.48 -40.20 -38.28
N ALA A 98 -46.27 -41.16 -38.78
CA ALA A 98 -47.69 -40.91 -39.07
C ALA A 98 -48.49 -40.60 -37.80
N ASP A 99 -48.17 -41.28 -36.70
CA ASP A 99 -48.83 -41.15 -35.41
C ASP A 99 -47.82 -40.94 -34.28
N GLN A 100 -48.26 -40.22 -33.24
CA GLN A 100 -47.52 -40.03 -31.99
C GLN A 100 -47.31 -41.37 -31.25
N ASN A 101 -46.12 -41.59 -30.71
CA ASN A 101 -45.88 -42.68 -29.76
C ASN A 101 -44.97 -42.26 -28.60
N TRP A 102 -45.00 -43.06 -27.53
CA TRP A 102 -44.25 -42.83 -26.29
C TRP A 102 -43.06 -43.77 -26.11
N ASN A 103 -42.60 -44.40 -27.19
CA ASN A 103 -41.39 -45.19 -27.16
C ASN A 103 -40.21 -44.26 -26.84
N ALA A 104 -39.49 -44.59 -25.78
CA ALA A 104 -38.35 -43.82 -25.30
C ALA A 104 -37.12 -44.72 -25.25
N ALA A 105 -35.99 -44.17 -25.67
CA ALA A 105 -34.71 -44.86 -25.64
C ALA A 105 -33.60 -43.89 -25.21
N PHE A 106 -32.46 -44.47 -24.82
CA PHE A 106 -31.26 -43.69 -24.58
C PHE A 106 -30.66 -43.22 -25.91
N GLY A 107 -30.12 -42.01 -25.92
CA GLY A 107 -29.27 -41.50 -26.98
C GLY A 107 -28.02 -40.87 -26.38
N SER A 108 -26.96 -40.79 -27.17
CA SER A 108 -25.70 -40.20 -26.74
C SER A 108 -25.16 -39.22 -27.78
N LEU A 109 -24.42 -38.24 -27.29
CA LEU A 109 -23.66 -37.27 -28.07
C LEU A 109 -22.31 -37.06 -27.40
N TYR A 110 -21.26 -37.51 -28.05
CA TYR A 110 -19.87 -37.26 -27.66
C TYR A 110 -19.26 -36.31 -28.68
N LEU A 111 -18.68 -35.21 -28.22
CA LEU A 111 -18.10 -34.17 -29.07
C LEU A 111 -16.69 -33.85 -28.59
N ALA A 112 -15.76 -33.76 -29.54
CA ALA A 112 -14.50 -33.07 -29.38
C ALA A 112 -14.50 -31.88 -30.34
N ASN A 113 -14.36 -30.68 -29.81
CA ASN A 113 -14.32 -29.44 -30.57
C ASN A 113 -12.98 -28.77 -30.36
N ILE A 114 -12.37 -28.31 -31.45
CA ILE A 114 -11.18 -27.47 -31.46
C ILE A 114 -11.58 -26.18 -32.16
N ASN A 115 -11.34 -25.03 -31.53
CA ASN A 115 -11.51 -23.72 -32.15
C ASN A 115 -10.28 -22.87 -31.84
N TRP A 116 -9.64 -22.32 -32.87
CA TRP A 116 -8.41 -21.57 -32.71
C TRP A 116 -8.45 -20.27 -33.49
N ASN A 117 -8.42 -19.14 -32.79
CA ASN A 117 -8.31 -17.82 -33.39
C ASN A 117 -6.88 -17.57 -33.91
N VAL A 118 -6.55 -18.16 -35.06
CA VAL A 118 -5.22 -18.06 -35.68
C VAL A 118 -4.82 -16.64 -36.02
N TYR A 119 -5.79 -15.77 -36.31
CA TYR A 119 -5.51 -14.37 -36.57
C TYR A 119 -6.63 -13.46 -36.06
N SER A 120 -6.27 -12.60 -35.11
CA SER A 120 -7.21 -11.70 -34.39
C SER A 120 -7.06 -10.24 -34.79
N PHE A 121 -6.38 -9.94 -35.91
CA PHE A 121 -6.19 -8.58 -36.44
C PHE A 121 -5.71 -7.56 -35.39
N GLY A 122 -4.82 -8.01 -34.49
CA GLY A 122 -4.23 -7.16 -33.45
C GLY A 122 -4.96 -7.16 -32.10
N LYS A 123 -6.19 -7.70 -32.00
CA LYS A 123 -6.97 -7.72 -30.74
C LYS A 123 -6.22 -8.35 -29.57
N LEU A 124 -5.60 -9.51 -29.78
CA LEU A 124 -4.85 -10.21 -28.73
C LEU A 124 -3.59 -9.43 -28.35
N LYS A 125 -2.87 -8.88 -29.34
CA LYS A 125 -1.63 -8.12 -29.12
C LYS A 125 -1.88 -6.82 -28.35
N THR A 126 -2.90 -6.04 -28.72
CA THR A 126 -3.23 -4.80 -28.02
C THR A 126 -3.76 -5.09 -26.60
N LYS A 127 -4.47 -6.20 -26.41
CA LYS A 127 -4.89 -6.64 -25.08
C LYS A 127 -3.68 -7.04 -24.21
N GLU A 128 -2.73 -7.76 -24.76
CA GLU A 128 -1.46 -8.09 -24.07
C GLU A 128 -0.69 -6.82 -23.67
N GLN A 129 -0.60 -5.84 -24.57
CA GLN A 129 0.03 -4.54 -24.27
C GLN A 129 -0.70 -3.78 -23.16
N LEU A 130 -2.03 -3.80 -23.16
CA LEU A 130 -2.85 -3.22 -22.10
C LEU A 130 -2.61 -3.89 -20.74
N GLU A 131 -2.56 -5.22 -20.68
CA GLU A 131 -2.26 -5.93 -19.42
C GLU A 131 -0.81 -5.69 -18.97
N THR A 132 0.12 -5.55 -19.92
CA THR A 132 1.52 -5.16 -19.60
C THR A 132 1.57 -3.74 -19.03
N ALA A 133 0.83 -2.79 -19.59
CA ALA A 133 0.74 -1.43 -19.07
C ALA A 133 0.06 -1.40 -17.69
N ASP A 134 -0.89 -2.30 -17.40
CA ASP A 134 -1.46 -2.45 -16.06
C ASP A 134 -0.39 -2.88 -15.03
N ILE A 135 0.51 -3.80 -15.39
CA ILE A 135 1.64 -4.17 -14.51
C ILE A 135 2.51 -2.96 -14.18
N GLU A 136 2.82 -2.10 -15.16
CA GLU A 136 3.61 -0.89 -14.92
C GLU A 136 2.86 0.13 -14.05
N VAL A 137 1.54 0.24 -14.17
CA VAL A 137 0.71 1.01 -13.23
C VAL A 137 0.82 0.44 -11.81
N GLN A 138 0.71 -0.88 -11.64
CA GLN A 138 0.81 -1.51 -10.30
C GLN A 138 2.21 -1.34 -9.68
N LYS A 139 3.28 -1.39 -10.48
CA LYS A 139 4.66 -1.13 -10.02
C LYS A 139 4.82 0.32 -9.57
N SER A 140 4.31 1.28 -10.36
CA SER A 140 4.37 2.69 -10.01
C SER A 140 3.54 3.02 -8.76
N ASP A 141 2.39 2.37 -8.60
CA ASP A 141 1.55 2.43 -7.39
C ASP A 141 2.29 1.91 -6.15
N LEU A 142 3.01 0.79 -6.27
CA LEU A 142 3.87 0.26 -5.21
C LEU A 142 4.96 1.26 -4.81
N ASN A 143 5.69 1.82 -5.78
CA ASN A 143 6.76 2.78 -5.52
C ASN A 143 6.23 4.06 -4.86
N GLN A 144 5.07 4.54 -5.31
CA GLN A 144 4.37 5.64 -4.65
C GLN A 144 4.00 5.31 -3.20
N GLU A 145 3.43 4.13 -2.92
CA GLU A 145 3.04 3.72 -1.57
C GLU A 145 4.27 3.61 -0.65
N ILE A 146 5.37 3.02 -1.13
CA ILE A 146 6.65 2.94 -0.41
C ILE A 146 7.13 4.34 -0.05
N PHE A 147 7.19 5.25 -1.03
CA PHE A 147 7.64 6.62 -0.82
C PHE A 147 6.77 7.36 0.22
N GLN A 148 5.45 7.32 0.08
CA GLN A 148 4.53 7.96 1.02
C GLN A 148 4.64 7.38 2.43
N HIS A 149 4.84 6.07 2.54
CA HIS A 149 5.03 5.40 3.82
C HIS A 149 6.37 5.79 4.47
N GLN A 150 7.44 5.87 3.69
CA GLN A 150 8.76 6.33 4.15
C GLN A 150 8.72 7.78 4.66
N ILE A 151 8.03 8.70 3.97
CA ILE A 151 7.85 10.08 4.44
C ILE A 151 7.08 10.13 5.77
N LYS A 152 6.00 9.38 5.91
CA LYS A 152 5.23 9.30 7.17
C LYS A 152 6.08 8.74 8.31
N THR A 153 6.89 7.72 8.00
CA THR A 153 7.80 7.07 8.95
C THR A 153 8.91 8.00 9.40
N ALA A 154 9.55 8.74 8.48
CA ALA A 154 10.53 9.76 8.81
C ALA A 154 9.93 10.85 9.71
N GLY A 155 8.72 11.32 9.41
CA GLY A 155 8.01 12.26 10.26
C GLY A 155 7.73 11.71 11.67
N ALA A 156 7.33 10.43 11.79
CA ALA A 156 7.11 9.78 13.09
C ALA A 156 8.42 9.62 13.88
N TYR A 157 9.53 9.28 13.20
CA TYR A 157 10.87 9.22 13.79
C TYR A 157 11.26 10.55 14.43
N PHE A 158 11.16 11.66 13.70
CA PHE A 158 11.51 12.98 14.24
C PHE A 158 10.56 13.47 15.34
N ASN A 159 9.29 13.06 15.31
CA ASN A 159 8.38 13.35 16.41
C ASN A 159 8.75 12.58 17.69
N LEU A 160 9.10 11.29 17.58
CA LEU A 160 9.59 10.52 18.72
C LEU A 160 10.90 11.11 19.26
N LEU A 161 11.84 11.46 18.37
CA LEU A 161 13.14 12.02 18.75
C LEU A 161 12.96 13.30 19.57
N VAL A 162 12.17 14.26 19.10
CA VAL A 162 11.95 15.50 19.86
C VAL A 162 11.24 15.23 21.18
N SER A 163 10.29 14.31 21.25
CA SER A 163 9.64 13.96 22.53
C SER A 163 10.63 13.40 23.55
N GLN A 164 11.58 12.56 23.12
CA GLN A 164 12.65 12.06 23.99
C GLN A 164 13.58 13.20 24.47
N ARG A 165 13.89 14.16 23.59
CA ARG A 165 14.67 15.34 23.96
C ARG A 165 13.92 16.24 24.94
N LEU A 166 12.63 16.44 24.75
CA LEU A 166 11.80 17.24 25.64
C LEU A 166 11.63 16.60 27.02
N GLU A 167 11.48 15.27 27.08
CA GLU A 167 11.51 14.53 28.35
C GLU A 167 12.83 14.76 29.09
N HIS A 168 13.97 14.71 28.39
CA HIS A 168 15.27 15.02 28.97
C HIS A 168 15.35 16.46 29.51
N VAL A 169 14.84 17.45 28.76
CA VAL A 169 14.77 18.84 29.24
C VAL A 169 13.90 18.96 30.50
N GLN A 170 12.76 18.25 30.57
CA GLN A 170 11.92 18.25 31.78
C GLN A 170 12.60 17.58 32.98
N LEU A 171 13.39 16.52 32.75
CA LEU A 171 14.21 15.90 33.80
C LEU A 171 15.24 16.87 34.36
N GLU A 172 15.94 17.61 33.51
CA GLU A 172 16.91 18.63 33.94
C GLU A 172 16.22 19.81 34.65
N ASN A 173 15.05 20.25 34.17
CA ASN A 173 14.27 21.29 34.85
C ASN A 173 13.81 20.84 36.25
N HIS A 174 13.36 19.59 36.40
CA HIS A 174 12.99 19.04 37.70
C HIS A 174 14.19 19.02 38.66
N LYS A 175 15.36 18.55 38.23
CA LYS A 175 16.59 18.59 39.05
C LYS A 175 16.93 20.00 39.52
N ARG A 176 16.81 21.01 38.63
CA ARG A 176 17.02 22.42 38.99
C ARG A 176 15.99 22.89 40.02
N SER A 177 14.72 22.58 39.82
CA SER A 177 13.63 22.95 40.74
C SER A 177 13.75 22.29 42.12
N GLU A 178 14.25 21.05 42.20
CA GLU A 178 14.51 20.33 43.44
C GLU A 178 15.61 20.99 44.27
N VAL A 179 16.71 21.40 43.61
CA VAL A 179 17.78 22.16 44.27
C VAL A 179 17.24 23.48 44.82
N ILE A 180 16.41 24.19 44.06
CA ILE A 180 15.81 25.46 44.48
C ILE A 180 14.91 25.26 45.69
N TYR A 181 14.03 24.26 45.66
CA TYR A 181 13.19 23.91 46.80
C TYR A 181 14.02 23.57 48.05
N THR A 182 15.10 22.81 47.88
CA THR A 182 15.99 22.43 48.99
C THR A 182 16.61 23.66 49.66
N ILE A 183 17.08 24.63 48.86
CA ILE A 183 17.65 25.89 49.37
C ILE A 183 16.57 26.74 50.06
N ALA A 184 15.40 26.91 49.42
CA ALA A 184 14.30 27.71 49.97
C ALA A 184 13.79 27.13 51.29
N LYS A 185 13.63 25.80 51.37
CA LYS A 185 13.22 25.09 52.58
C LYS A 185 14.20 25.34 53.74
N ALA A 186 15.50 25.13 53.52
CA ALA A 186 16.50 25.32 54.56
C ALA A 186 16.54 26.77 55.08
N ARG A 187 16.37 27.75 54.18
CA ARG A 187 16.32 29.18 54.55
C ARG A 187 15.04 29.54 55.32
N ALA A 188 13.89 28.99 54.94
CA ALA A 188 12.63 29.20 55.65
C ALA A 188 12.67 28.58 57.05
N GLU A 189 13.20 27.35 57.18
CA GLU A 189 13.41 26.68 58.47
C GLU A 189 14.38 27.45 59.38
N SER A 190 15.34 28.16 58.79
CA SER A 190 16.29 29.04 59.50
C SER A 190 15.75 30.45 59.76
N GLY A 191 14.50 30.76 59.35
CA GLY A 191 13.89 32.08 59.50
C GLY A 191 14.47 33.19 58.62
N LEU A 192 15.28 32.85 57.60
CA LEU A 192 15.91 33.81 56.69
C LEU A 192 14.97 34.31 55.59
N ILE A 193 13.95 33.53 55.23
CA ILE A 193 12.91 33.89 54.27
C ILE A 193 11.53 33.45 54.79
N PRO A 194 10.43 34.03 54.28
CA PRO A 194 9.08 33.57 54.60
C PRO A 194 8.80 32.12 54.14
N GLU A 195 7.96 31.39 54.88
CA GLU A 195 7.56 30.01 54.53
C GLU A 195 6.76 29.92 53.21
N VAL A 196 6.10 31.00 52.80
CA VAL A 196 5.43 31.09 51.50
C VAL A 196 6.42 30.91 50.34
N ASP A 197 7.66 31.38 50.47
CA ASP A 197 8.67 31.23 49.42
C ASP A 197 9.09 29.77 49.23
N ALA A 198 9.24 29.03 50.34
CA ALA A 198 9.50 27.58 50.29
C ALA A 198 8.30 26.81 49.71
N SER A 199 7.07 27.26 50.00
CA SER A 199 5.85 26.67 49.43
C SER A 199 5.74 26.90 47.92
N LEU A 200 6.10 28.09 47.44
CA LEU A 200 6.17 28.41 46.00
C LEU A 200 7.20 27.53 45.29
N ALA A 201 8.41 27.40 45.85
CA ALA A 201 9.45 26.55 45.29
C ALA A 201 9.03 25.06 45.26
N LYS A 202 8.32 24.59 46.29
CA LYS A 202 7.76 23.23 46.33
C LYS A 202 6.72 23.01 45.23
N ALA A 203 5.84 23.99 45.02
CA ALA A 203 4.82 23.93 43.98
C ALA A 203 5.47 23.84 42.59
N GLU A 204 6.51 24.64 42.34
CA GLU A 204 7.24 24.61 41.06
C GLU A 204 7.96 23.28 40.83
N MET A 205 8.59 22.71 41.87
CA MET A 205 9.19 21.36 41.78
C MET A 205 8.14 20.28 41.46
N SER A 206 6.98 20.32 42.12
CA SER A 206 5.89 19.38 41.85
C SER A 206 5.31 19.57 40.44
N ASN A 207 5.28 20.79 39.92
CA ASN A 207 4.89 21.08 38.54
C ASN A 207 5.89 20.49 37.53
N ALA A 208 7.20 20.66 37.78
CA ALA A 208 8.24 20.05 36.95
C ALA A 208 8.15 18.51 36.93
N GLN A 209 7.82 17.87 38.06
CA GLN A 209 7.57 16.42 38.11
C GLN A 209 6.37 16.02 37.25
N THR A 210 5.30 16.83 37.24
CA THR A 210 4.13 16.59 36.38
C THR A 210 4.51 16.74 34.90
N SER A 211 5.39 17.70 34.58
CA SER A 211 5.88 17.91 33.21
C SER A 211 6.71 16.73 32.70
N ILE A 212 7.48 16.06 33.56
CA ILE A 212 8.16 14.80 33.21
C ILE A 212 7.14 13.72 32.81
N ILE A 213 6.09 13.53 33.62
CA ILE A 213 5.07 12.50 33.36
C ILE A 213 4.38 12.78 32.01
N ASN A 214 3.98 14.03 31.77
CA ASN A 214 3.37 14.43 30.50
C ASN A 214 4.32 14.23 29.30
N ALA A 215 5.62 14.52 29.47
CA ALA A 215 6.61 14.29 28.43
C ALA A 215 6.79 12.79 28.13
N ASN A 216 6.81 11.94 29.15
CA ASN A 216 6.85 10.49 29.00
C ASN A 216 5.60 9.96 28.28
N ASP A 217 4.40 10.48 28.59
CA ASP A 217 3.17 10.10 27.87
C ASP A 217 3.29 10.39 26.37
N HIS A 218 3.86 11.55 25.99
CA HIS A 218 4.15 11.86 24.58
C HIS A 218 5.18 10.90 23.96
N VAL A 219 6.23 10.53 24.70
CA VAL A 219 7.20 9.52 24.24
C VAL A 219 6.50 8.18 23.98
N LEU A 220 5.61 7.74 24.86
CA LEU A 220 4.84 6.50 24.67
C LEU A 220 3.90 6.60 23.45
N GLU A 221 3.23 7.73 23.24
CA GLU A 221 2.36 7.96 22.08
C GLU A 221 3.14 7.86 20.76
N TYR A 222 4.31 8.50 20.67
CA TYR A 222 5.12 8.46 19.45
C TYR A 222 5.86 7.14 19.26
N ASN A 223 6.20 6.42 20.33
CA ASN A 223 6.68 5.03 20.24
C ASN A 223 5.60 4.14 19.60
N LYS A 224 4.35 4.25 20.07
CA LYS A 224 3.22 3.52 19.49
C LYS A 224 3.03 3.88 18.02
N LYS A 225 3.06 5.16 17.67
CA LYS A 225 2.91 5.62 16.29
C LYS A 225 4.01 5.08 15.37
N LEU A 226 5.24 5.01 15.85
CA LEU A 226 6.35 4.42 15.10
C LEU A 226 6.17 2.89 14.96
N ALA A 227 5.80 2.19 16.03
CA ALA A 227 5.53 0.75 16.01
C ALA A 227 4.42 0.38 14.99
N ASP A 228 3.34 1.16 14.92
CA ASP A 228 2.28 0.98 13.93
C ASP A 228 2.83 1.04 12.48
N LEU A 229 3.69 2.03 12.20
CA LEU A 229 4.28 2.23 10.86
C LEU A 229 5.31 1.15 10.51
N LEU A 230 5.97 0.57 11.52
CA LEU A 230 6.88 -0.56 11.39
C LEU A 230 6.15 -1.92 11.34
N ALA A 231 4.84 -1.95 11.59
CA ALA A 231 4.06 -3.16 11.76
C ALA A 231 4.69 -4.10 12.81
N GLU A 232 4.98 -3.52 13.97
CA GLU A 232 5.53 -4.16 15.16
C GLU A 232 4.55 -4.01 16.33
N ASP A 233 4.65 -4.92 17.31
CA ASP A 233 3.96 -4.73 18.58
C ASP A 233 4.52 -3.49 19.29
N PHE A 234 3.76 -2.97 20.26
CA PHE A 234 4.22 -1.82 21.04
C PHE A 234 5.60 -2.09 21.65
N ALA A 235 6.55 -1.23 21.29
CA ALA A 235 7.94 -1.27 21.75
C ALA A 235 8.43 0.15 22.02
N THR A 236 9.40 0.27 22.92
CA THR A 236 10.13 1.52 23.14
C THR A 236 11.40 1.53 22.29
N TYR A 237 11.59 2.61 21.53
CA TYR A 237 12.75 2.77 20.66
C TYR A 237 13.72 3.77 21.27
N GLN A 238 15.02 3.48 21.23
CA GLN A 238 16.05 4.46 21.57
C GLN A 238 16.68 4.97 20.27
N LEU A 239 16.36 6.22 19.93
CA LEU A 239 16.73 6.80 18.64
C LEU A 239 18.15 7.38 18.65
N ASP A 240 18.72 7.51 17.47
CA ASP A 240 20.01 8.16 17.27
C ASP A 240 19.94 9.66 17.63
N HIS A 241 20.92 10.11 18.41
CA HIS A 241 21.06 11.47 18.88
C HIS A 241 21.70 12.40 17.85
N TYR A 242 22.28 11.89 16.75
CA TYR A 242 22.91 12.70 15.70
C TYR A 242 22.03 13.89 15.26
N PHE A 243 20.75 13.64 15.00
CA PHE A 243 19.80 14.67 14.54
C PHE A 243 19.38 15.66 15.64
N SER A 244 19.63 15.34 16.90
CA SER A 244 19.44 16.27 18.03
C SER A 244 20.64 17.18 18.24
N GLU A 245 21.84 16.77 17.80
CA GLU A 245 23.08 17.53 17.97
C GLU A 245 23.44 18.38 16.75
N ASN A 246 22.96 17.98 15.57
CA ASN A 246 23.31 18.60 14.29
C ASN A 246 22.09 19.26 13.64
N ILE A 247 22.36 20.20 12.73
CA ILE A 247 21.38 20.84 11.85
C ILE A 247 21.60 20.38 10.41
N PRO A 248 20.55 20.30 9.57
CA PRO A 248 20.68 19.87 8.19
C PRO A 248 21.45 20.89 7.34
N LEU A 249 22.25 20.37 6.41
CA LEU A 249 22.84 21.18 5.34
C LEU A 249 21.77 21.67 4.37
N MET A 250 21.96 22.86 3.80
CA MET A 250 21.07 23.40 2.76
C MET A 250 21.31 22.68 1.44
N ILE A 251 20.26 22.09 0.87
CA ILE A 251 20.33 21.34 -0.40
C ILE A 251 19.77 22.19 -1.55
N ASN A 252 20.65 22.65 -2.43
CA ASN A 252 20.32 23.49 -3.59
C ASN A 252 20.08 22.72 -4.90
N GLU A 253 19.95 21.39 -4.85
CA GLU A 253 19.66 20.58 -6.03
C GLU A 253 18.22 20.84 -6.55
N VAL A 254 18.08 21.03 -7.86
CA VAL A 254 16.76 21.13 -8.51
C VAL A 254 16.34 19.71 -8.92
N ALA A 255 15.28 19.20 -8.31
CA ALA A 255 14.68 17.92 -8.71
C ALA A 255 13.60 18.14 -9.77
N SER A 256 13.55 17.27 -10.78
CA SER A 256 12.49 17.29 -11.79
C SER A 256 11.17 16.78 -11.17
N ILE A 257 10.08 17.52 -11.37
CA ILE A 257 8.75 17.14 -10.87
C ILE A 257 8.26 15.86 -11.57
N GLU A 258 8.70 15.63 -12.80
CA GLU A 258 8.35 14.48 -13.62
C GLU A 258 8.88 13.15 -13.05
N GLU A 259 9.95 13.19 -12.26
CA GLU A 259 10.53 12.01 -11.59
C GLU A 259 9.83 11.68 -10.27
N HIS A 260 8.96 12.55 -9.76
CA HIS A 260 8.26 12.34 -8.50
C HIS A 260 7.41 11.04 -8.55
N PRO A 261 7.43 10.15 -7.53
CA PRO A 261 6.69 8.89 -7.55
C PRO A 261 5.20 9.00 -7.85
N ASN A 262 4.49 9.95 -7.20
CA ASN A 262 3.09 10.26 -7.52
C ASN A 262 2.90 10.68 -8.99
N MET A 263 3.88 11.38 -9.57
CA MET A 263 3.78 11.86 -10.94
C MET A 263 3.91 10.70 -11.93
N LEU A 264 4.92 9.86 -11.73
CA LEU A 264 5.12 8.61 -12.48
C LEU A 264 3.88 7.71 -12.43
N PHE A 265 3.18 7.63 -11.29
CA PHE A 265 1.96 6.83 -11.18
C PHE A 265 0.84 7.30 -12.10
N ILE A 266 0.56 8.61 -12.13
CA ILE A 266 -0.45 9.16 -13.03
C ILE A 266 0.00 9.03 -14.50
N SER A 267 1.28 9.25 -14.80
CA SER A 267 1.80 9.06 -16.16
C SER A 267 1.61 7.61 -16.64
N GLN A 268 1.81 6.61 -15.78
CA GLN A 268 1.53 5.22 -16.14
C GLN A 268 0.02 4.94 -16.33
N LYS A 269 -0.86 5.59 -15.56
CA LYS A 269 -2.32 5.49 -15.78
C LYS A 269 -2.71 6.05 -17.15
N ILE A 270 -2.14 7.19 -17.55
CA ILE A 270 -2.37 7.78 -18.88
C ILE A 270 -1.88 6.81 -19.97
N ASN A 271 -0.69 6.23 -19.81
CA ASN A 271 -0.15 5.25 -20.76
C ASN A 271 -1.05 4.01 -20.90
N LYS A 272 -1.50 3.43 -19.77
CA LYS A 272 -2.48 2.33 -19.77
C LYS A 272 -3.78 2.74 -20.47
N SER A 273 -4.28 3.94 -20.23
CA SER A 273 -5.48 4.47 -20.89
C SER A 273 -5.31 4.56 -22.41
N LYS A 274 -4.14 4.99 -22.90
CA LYS A 274 -3.82 4.99 -24.34
C LYS A 274 -3.77 3.58 -24.93
N PHE A 275 -3.22 2.60 -24.22
CA PHE A 275 -3.28 1.20 -24.66
C PHE A 275 -4.72 0.64 -24.65
N GLN A 276 -5.56 1.08 -23.72
CA GLN A 276 -6.99 0.76 -23.70
C GLN A 276 -7.70 1.30 -24.95
N GLU A 277 -7.42 2.55 -25.36
CA GLU A 277 -7.94 3.11 -26.61
C GLU A 277 -7.55 2.27 -27.83
N ALA A 278 -6.27 1.91 -27.94
CA ALA A 278 -5.76 1.07 -29.02
C ALA A 278 -6.42 -0.32 -29.02
N HIS A 279 -6.63 -0.92 -27.85
CA HIS A 279 -7.33 -2.19 -27.74
C HIS A 279 -8.80 -2.08 -28.18
N LEU A 280 -9.52 -1.07 -27.69
CA LEU A 280 -10.92 -0.82 -28.07
C LEU A 280 -11.07 -0.59 -29.57
N ALA A 281 -10.13 0.11 -30.22
CA ALA A 281 -10.11 0.28 -31.67
C ALA A 281 -9.99 -1.05 -32.42
N THR A 282 -9.18 -1.99 -31.91
CA THR A 282 -9.05 -3.32 -32.53
C THR A 282 -10.26 -4.22 -32.33
N THR A 283 -11.12 -3.98 -31.33
CA THR A 283 -12.29 -4.85 -31.07
C THR A 283 -13.28 -4.90 -32.23
N GLY A 284 -13.37 -3.85 -33.03
CA GLY A 284 -14.25 -3.78 -34.22
C GLY A 284 -13.72 -4.52 -35.46
N LEU A 285 -12.50 -5.06 -35.42
CA LEU A 285 -11.89 -5.80 -36.54
C LEU A 285 -12.40 -7.26 -36.63
N PRO A 286 -12.26 -7.94 -37.78
CA PRO A 286 -12.63 -9.36 -37.90
C PRO A 286 -11.73 -10.29 -37.06
N SER A 287 -12.09 -11.57 -37.00
CA SER A 287 -11.21 -12.66 -36.54
C SER A 287 -11.28 -13.83 -37.52
N LEU A 288 -10.12 -14.40 -37.85
CA LEU A 288 -9.97 -15.65 -38.58
C LEU A 288 -9.69 -16.77 -37.58
N SER A 289 -10.53 -17.79 -37.59
CA SER A 289 -10.35 -19.00 -36.80
C SER A 289 -10.26 -20.25 -37.66
N ILE A 290 -9.57 -21.25 -37.14
CA ILE A 290 -9.61 -22.63 -37.62
C ILE A 290 -10.47 -23.40 -36.64
N PHE A 291 -11.39 -24.22 -37.14
CA PHE A 291 -12.20 -25.07 -36.29
C PHE A 291 -12.16 -26.53 -36.78
N GLY A 292 -12.38 -27.44 -35.84
CA GLY A 292 -12.51 -28.86 -36.07
C GLY A 292 -13.47 -29.46 -35.06
N VAL A 293 -14.46 -30.21 -35.53
CA VAL A 293 -15.40 -30.93 -34.66
C VAL A 293 -15.36 -32.39 -35.05
N PHE A 294 -15.20 -33.25 -34.05
CA PHE A 294 -15.40 -34.68 -34.14
C PHE A 294 -16.59 -35.06 -33.26
N GLN A 295 -17.56 -35.77 -33.84
CA GLN A 295 -18.82 -36.12 -33.19
C GLN A 295 -19.01 -37.63 -33.24
N GLY A 296 -19.37 -38.23 -32.12
CA GLY A 296 -19.95 -39.57 -32.02
C GLY A 296 -21.38 -39.49 -31.50
N ARG A 297 -22.31 -40.25 -32.09
CA ARG A 297 -23.70 -40.34 -31.64
C ARG A 297 -24.12 -41.79 -31.48
N GLY A 298 -24.86 -42.08 -30.42
CA GLY A 298 -25.55 -43.35 -30.19
C GLY A 298 -27.06 -43.14 -30.10
N SER A 299 -27.82 -44.17 -30.43
CA SER A 299 -29.28 -44.17 -30.39
C SER A 299 -29.80 -45.58 -30.12
N GLY A 300 -30.61 -45.70 -29.07
CA GLY A 300 -31.37 -46.92 -28.80
C GLY A 300 -32.54 -47.13 -29.76
N PHE A 301 -32.88 -46.16 -30.62
CA PHE A 301 -33.78 -46.36 -31.75
C PHE A 301 -33.01 -46.90 -32.95
N GLY A 302 -33.52 -47.97 -33.57
CA GLY A 302 -32.97 -48.61 -34.76
C GLY A 302 -33.14 -47.76 -36.02
N TRP A 303 -32.35 -48.06 -37.05
CA TRP A 303 -32.36 -47.32 -38.32
C TRP A 303 -33.70 -47.44 -39.07
N ASN A 304 -34.45 -48.52 -38.84
CA ASN A 304 -35.75 -48.82 -39.46
C ASN A 304 -36.95 -48.47 -38.57
N TYR A 305 -36.74 -47.71 -37.48
CA TYR A 305 -37.79 -47.38 -36.52
C TYR A 305 -39.02 -46.70 -37.13
N VAL A 306 -38.84 -45.98 -38.25
CA VAL A 306 -39.92 -45.31 -38.99
C VAL A 306 -40.84 -46.31 -39.70
N GLN A 307 -40.29 -47.44 -40.14
CA GLN A 307 -41.03 -48.53 -40.80
C GLN A 307 -41.55 -49.55 -39.79
N ASP A 308 -40.90 -49.65 -38.63
CA ASP A 308 -41.21 -50.59 -37.57
C ASP A 308 -41.02 -49.94 -36.19
N ASN A 309 -42.13 -49.51 -35.58
CA ASN A 309 -42.13 -48.86 -34.26
C ASN A 309 -41.71 -49.82 -33.11
N SER A 310 -41.44 -51.11 -33.38
CA SER A 310 -40.84 -52.02 -32.40
C SER A 310 -39.31 -52.01 -32.42
N ALA A 311 -38.69 -51.38 -33.42
CA ALA A 311 -37.23 -51.32 -33.60
C ALA A 311 -36.57 -50.29 -32.68
N TYR A 312 -36.71 -50.44 -31.37
CA TYR A 312 -36.03 -49.63 -30.36
C TYR A 312 -35.70 -50.44 -29.09
N SER A 313 -34.82 -49.90 -28.26
CA SER A 313 -34.50 -50.47 -26.95
C SER A 313 -34.30 -49.39 -25.90
N SER A 314 -34.98 -49.54 -24.77
CA SER A 314 -34.77 -48.72 -23.57
C SER A 314 -33.50 -49.10 -22.79
N SER A 315 -32.74 -50.12 -23.23
CA SER A 315 -31.49 -50.53 -22.58
C SER A 315 -30.44 -49.44 -22.71
N TYR A 316 -29.90 -48.98 -21.58
CA TYR A 316 -28.85 -47.98 -21.51
C TYR A 316 -27.67 -48.27 -22.44
N LEU A 317 -27.10 -49.48 -22.35
CA LEU A 317 -25.93 -49.87 -23.15
C LEU A 317 -26.19 -49.87 -24.67
N LYS A 318 -27.46 -50.01 -25.09
CA LYS A 318 -27.84 -50.01 -26.50
C LYS A 318 -28.05 -48.61 -27.08
N GLY A 319 -28.13 -47.57 -26.23
CA GLY A 319 -28.28 -46.17 -26.66
C GLY A 319 -27.15 -45.24 -26.22
N ALA A 320 -26.40 -45.60 -25.18
CA ALA A 320 -25.29 -44.81 -24.66
C ALA A 320 -23.97 -45.00 -25.44
N GLY A 321 -23.89 -45.99 -26.34
CA GLY A 321 -22.71 -46.27 -27.17
C GLY A 321 -22.45 -45.25 -28.27
N VAL A 322 -21.60 -45.58 -29.25
CA VAL A 322 -21.36 -44.76 -30.44
C VAL A 322 -21.72 -45.58 -31.68
N ASP A 323 -22.81 -45.22 -32.34
CA ASP A 323 -23.31 -45.91 -33.54
C ASP A 323 -22.90 -45.20 -34.84
N ARG A 324 -22.74 -43.87 -34.79
CA ARG A 324 -22.37 -43.03 -35.94
C ARG A 324 -21.34 -42.01 -35.52
N MET A 325 -20.38 -41.74 -36.41
CA MET A 325 -19.36 -40.71 -36.22
C MET A 325 -19.34 -39.75 -37.40
N ASN A 326 -19.11 -38.46 -37.14
CA ASN A 326 -18.97 -37.40 -38.13
C ASN A 326 -17.78 -36.51 -37.76
N TYR A 327 -17.17 -35.88 -38.74
CA TYR A 327 -16.18 -34.83 -38.51
C TYR A 327 -16.36 -33.67 -39.49
N ILE A 328 -15.97 -32.48 -39.07
CA ILE A 328 -15.85 -31.31 -39.93
C ILE A 328 -14.61 -30.53 -39.51
N PHE A 329 -13.88 -30.00 -40.49
CA PHE A 329 -12.80 -29.05 -40.25
C PHE A 329 -12.92 -27.92 -41.25
N GLY A 330 -12.49 -26.72 -40.86
CA GLY A 330 -12.57 -25.58 -41.75
C GLY A 330 -11.99 -24.31 -41.16
N PHE A 331 -12.09 -23.26 -41.95
CA PHE A 331 -11.74 -21.90 -41.56
C PHE A 331 -13.03 -21.09 -41.42
N ASN A 332 -13.05 -20.18 -40.45
CA ASN A 332 -14.17 -19.29 -40.22
C ASN A 332 -13.65 -17.85 -40.09
N VAL A 333 -14.23 -16.94 -40.87
CA VAL A 333 -14.03 -15.51 -40.71
C VAL A 333 -15.30 -14.94 -40.09
N SER A 334 -15.19 -14.45 -38.86
CA SER A 334 -16.30 -13.80 -38.16
C SER A 334 -16.05 -12.30 -38.08
N TRP A 335 -17.04 -11.52 -38.53
CA TRP A 335 -17.03 -10.06 -38.43
C TRP A 335 -18.42 -9.53 -38.19
N ASN A 336 -18.64 -8.90 -37.05
CA ASN A 336 -19.84 -8.13 -36.81
C ASN A 336 -19.63 -6.69 -37.31
N LEU A 337 -20.18 -6.37 -38.48
CA LEU A 337 -20.02 -5.05 -39.12
C LEU A 337 -20.57 -3.89 -38.26
N THR A 338 -21.55 -4.16 -37.39
CA THR A 338 -22.06 -3.13 -36.47
C THR A 338 -21.07 -2.77 -35.35
N ASP A 339 -20.11 -3.64 -35.07
CA ASP A 339 -19.08 -3.37 -34.06
C ASP A 339 -18.13 -2.26 -34.50
N PHE A 340 -18.01 -1.97 -35.80
CA PHE A 340 -17.27 -0.80 -36.27
C PHE A 340 -17.85 0.52 -35.72
N TYR A 341 -19.18 0.66 -35.74
CA TYR A 341 -19.86 1.82 -35.18
C TYR A 341 -19.77 1.83 -33.64
N ARG A 342 -19.92 0.66 -33.00
CA ARG A 342 -19.84 0.55 -31.54
C ARG A 342 -18.43 0.80 -31.02
N SER A 343 -17.38 0.35 -31.72
CA SER A 343 -15.99 0.56 -31.32
C SER A 343 -15.62 2.03 -31.37
N ASN A 344 -16.11 2.79 -32.35
CA ASN A 344 -15.84 4.22 -32.44
C ASN A 344 -16.36 4.97 -31.20
N SER A 345 -17.58 4.70 -30.76
CA SER A 345 -18.13 5.30 -29.53
C SER A 345 -17.32 4.91 -28.29
N LYS A 346 -16.93 3.64 -28.15
CA LYS A 346 -16.09 3.16 -27.03
C LYS A 346 -14.70 3.81 -27.01
N VAL A 347 -14.08 4.00 -28.17
CA VAL A 347 -12.78 4.68 -28.29
C VAL A 347 -12.91 6.16 -27.93
N ASN A 348 -13.96 6.83 -28.41
CA ASN A 348 -14.19 8.24 -28.07
C ASN A 348 -14.48 8.44 -26.59
N GLU A 349 -15.26 7.55 -25.97
CA GLU A 349 -15.44 7.52 -24.52
C GLU A 349 -14.08 7.37 -23.80
N GLN A 350 -13.27 6.38 -24.20
CA GLN A 350 -11.96 6.17 -23.59
C GLN A 350 -11.01 7.36 -23.77
N LYS A 351 -11.04 8.05 -24.91
CA LYS A 351 -10.29 9.30 -25.12
C LYS A 351 -10.68 10.40 -24.14
N LEU A 352 -11.96 10.52 -23.81
CA LEU A 352 -12.44 11.47 -22.81
C LEU A 352 -11.92 11.09 -21.41
N TRP A 353 -11.88 9.79 -21.09
CA TRP A 353 -11.25 9.31 -19.86
C TRP A 353 -9.73 9.59 -19.82
N THR A 354 -9.01 9.38 -20.92
CA THR A 354 -7.58 9.74 -21.03
C THR A 354 -7.37 11.23 -20.82
N LYS A 355 -8.21 12.08 -21.43
CA LYS A 355 -8.15 13.54 -21.27
C LYS A 355 -8.43 13.97 -19.83
N ALA A 356 -9.32 13.27 -19.11
CA ALA A 356 -9.54 13.51 -17.69
C ALA A 356 -8.27 13.24 -16.86
N LEU A 357 -7.55 12.15 -17.16
CA LEU A 357 -6.26 11.85 -16.52
C LEU A 357 -5.18 12.90 -16.84
N ASP A 358 -5.20 13.52 -18.02
CA ASP A 358 -4.30 14.63 -18.34
C ASP A 358 -4.58 15.86 -17.46
N PHE A 359 -5.84 16.13 -17.10
CA PHE A 359 -6.16 17.19 -16.13
C PHE A 359 -5.71 16.83 -14.71
N ASP A 360 -5.89 15.57 -14.29
CA ASP A 360 -5.37 15.10 -12.99
C ASP A 360 -3.84 15.25 -12.92
N HIS A 361 -3.13 14.98 -14.03
CA HIS A 361 -1.69 15.17 -14.15
C HIS A 361 -1.30 16.65 -13.99
N GLN A 362 -2.01 17.57 -14.66
CA GLN A 362 -1.74 19.01 -14.58
C GLN A 362 -2.00 19.54 -13.17
N LEU A 363 -3.08 19.09 -12.53
CA LEU A 363 -3.39 19.45 -11.14
C LEU A 363 -2.28 18.98 -10.20
N LEU A 364 -1.87 17.72 -10.30
CA LEU A 364 -0.80 17.18 -9.46
C LEU A 364 0.53 17.94 -9.67
N GLN A 365 0.87 18.26 -10.91
CA GLN A 365 2.08 19.04 -11.23
C GLN A 365 2.04 20.43 -10.56
N GLN A 366 0.89 21.10 -10.59
CA GLN A 366 0.70 22.40 -9.92
C GLN A 366 0.80 22.27 -8.39
N GLU A 367 0.16 21.25 -7.82
CA GLU A 367 0.20 20.99 -6.37
C GLU A 367 1.63 20.70 -5.89
N LEU A 368 2.38 19.85 -6.61
CA LEU A 368 3.77 19.53 -6.28
C LEU A 368 4.66 20.77 -6.37
N SER A 369 4.51 21.59 -7.41
CA SER A 369 5.24 22.87 -7.55
C SER A 369 4.97 23.81 -6.37
N ASN A 370 3.69 23.97 -5.99
CA ASN A 370 3.31 24.78 -4.83
C ASN A 370 3.87 24.19 -3.51
N GLN A 371 3.84 22.87 -3.36
CA GLN A 371 4.39 22.18 -2.20
C GLN A 371 5.91 22.35 -2.09
N GLN A 372 6.65 22.29 -3.21
CA GLN A 372 8.09 22.55 -3.23
C GLN A 372 8.40 23.98 -2.77
N GLY A 373 7.72 24.99 -3.34
CA GLY A 373 7.93 26.39 -2.93
C GLY A 373 7.61 26.64 -1.44
N LEU A 374 6.57 25.98 -0.92
CA LEU A 374 6.22 26.03 0.51
C LEU A 374 7.27 25.32 1.37
N ALA A 375 7.74 24.14 0.96
CA ALA A 375 8.73 23.35 1.70
C ALA A 375 10.06 24.10 1.82
N GLU A 376 10.53 24.72 0.73
CA GLU A 376 11.74 25.54 0.72
C GLU A 376 11.63 26.76 1.65
N SER A 377 10.48 27.43 1.63
CA SER A 377 10.22 28.57 2.52
C SER A 377 10.15 28.14 3.99
N LYS A 378 9.50 27.01 4.28
CA LYS A 378 9.46 26.44 5.64
C LYS A 378 10.85 26.02 6.11
N PHE A 379 11.69 25.46 5.24
CA PHE A 379 13.05 25.08 5.56
C PHE A 379 13.92 26.29 5.93
N ARG A 380 13.89 27.36 5.11
CA ARG A 380 14.58 28.62 5.44
C ARG A 380 14.12 29.19 6.78
N ASN A 381 12.81 29.20 7.02
CA ASN A 381 12.26 29.67 8.30
C ASN A 381 12.65 28.78 9.47
N ALA A 382 12.73 27.46 9.29
CA ALA A 382 13.16 26.53 10.32
C ALA A 382 14.62 26.77 10.72
N LEU A 383 15.53 26.96 9.75
CA LEU A 383 16.92 27.31 10.02
C LEU A 383 17.05 28.65 10.76
N ALA A 384 16.32 29.68 10.33
CA ALA A 384 16.33 30.98 11.03
C ALA A 384 15.81 30.87 12.48
N LYS A 385 14.78 30.04 12.71
CA LYS A 385 14.26 29.76 14.06
C LYS A 385 15.28 29.04 14.94
N VAL A 386 16.10 28.14 14.39
CA VAL A 386 17.17 27.49 15.18
C VAL A 386 18.18 28.53 15.67
N THR A 387 18.61 29.44 14.79
CA THR A 387 19.54 30.52 15.15
C THR A 387 18.96 31.41 16.26
N GLU A 388 17.70 31.84 16.13
CA GLU A 388 17.06 32.69 17.12
C GLU A 388 16.81 31.95 18.45
N ALA A 389 16.34 30.70 18.39
CA ALA A 389 16.12 29.89 19.59
C ALA A 389 17.43 29.61 20.36
N LYS A 390 18.56 29.50 19.65
CA LYS A 390 19.88 29.40 20.28
C LYS A 390 20.22 30.65 21.10
N VAL A 391 20.04 31.84 20.51
CA VAL A 391 20.26 33.12 21.22
C VAL A 391 19.34 33.22 22.43
N GLN A 392 18.06 32.84 22.29
CA GLN A 392 17.11 32.82 23.40
C GLN A 392 17.58 31.88 24.53
N MET A 393 18.06 30.69 24.20
CA MET A 393 18.56 29.70 25.16
C MET A 393 19.80 30.20 25.90
N GLU A 394 20.79 30.76 25.18
CA GLU A 394 22.01 31.31 25.77
C GLU A 394 21.67 32.46 26.74
N ALA A 395 20.85 33.42 26.31
CA ALA A 395 20.44 34.54 27.17
C ALA A 395 19.62 34.10 28.40
N ALA A 396 18.72 33.12 28.24
CA ALA A 396 17.95 32.58 29.35
C ALA A 396 18.83 31.80 30.35
N THR A 397 19.86 31.12 29.86
CA THR A 397 20.86 30.42 30.68
C THR A 397 21.66 31.41 31.53
N ASP A 398 22.12 32.50 30.92
CA ASP A 398 22.82 33.58 31.65
C ASP A 398 21.94 34.21 32.72
N ALA A 399 20.68 34.51 32.38
CA ALA A 399 19.72 35.08 33.33
C ALA A 399 19.45 34.12 34.51
N TYR A 400 19.31 32.82 34.25
CA TYR A 400 19.15 31.80 35.29
C TYR A 400 20.37 31.75 36.22
N HIS A 401 21.60 31.74 35.66
CA HIS A 401 22.81 31.69 36.48
C HIS A 401 22.98 32.94 37.34
N GLN A 402 22.68 34.13 36.80
CA GLN A 402 22.74 35.38 37.56
C GLN A 402 21.67 35.43 38.66
N GLN A 403 20.42 35.08 38.36
CA GLN A 403 19.35 35.06 39.36
C GLN A 403 19.60 34.00 40.44
N LYS A 404 20.16 32.84 40.08
CA LYS A 404 20.61 31.84 41.05
C LYS A 404 21.63 32.42 42.02
N ALA A 405 22.67 33.07 41.49
CA ALA A 405 23.71 33.67 42.33
C ALA A 405 23.16 34.79 43.23
N LEU A 406 22.30 35.68 42.69
CA LEU A 406 21.64 36.71 43.49
C LEU A 406 20.77 36.09 44.59
N TYR A 407 20.03 35.03 44.28
CA TYR A 407 19.15 34.37 45.24
C TYR A 407 19.95 33.70 46.35
N GLU A 408 20.99 32.94 46.01
CA GLU A 408 21.91 32.33 46.98
C GLU A 408 22.54 33.35 47.93
N ASN A 409 22.78 34.58 47.46
CA ASN A 409 23.32 35.68 48.27
C ASN A 409 22.25 36.59 48.91
N GLY A 410 20.95 36.29 48.73
CA GLY A 410 19.85 37.05 49.35
C GLY A 410 19.59 38.43 48.73
N LEU A 411 20.00 38.61 47.46
CA LEU A 411 19.89 39.88 46.71
C LEU A 411 18.70 39.93 45.74
N THR A 412 17.90 38.87 45.66
CA THR A 412 16.71 38.78 44.79
C THR A 412 15.62 37.93 45.46
N THR A 413 14.40 37.94 44.92
CA THR A 413 13.27 37.17 45.46
C THR A 413 13.16 35.78 44.81
N ILE A 414 12.43 34.85 45.46
CA ILE A 414 12.15 33.55 44.84
C ILE A 414 11.37 33.70 43.53
N VAL A 415 10.52 34.74 43.43
CA VAL A 415 9.69 34.99 42.26
C VAL A 415 10.56 35.29 41.04
N ASP A 416 11.52 36.21 41.17
CA ASP A 416 12.45 36.56 40.09
C ASP A 416 13.28 35.35 39.66
N PHE A 417 13.68 34.51 40.61
CA PHE A 417 14.44 33.30 40.31
C PHE A 417 13.60 32.23 39.60
N THR A 418 12.38 31.96 40.08
CA THR A 418 11.44 31.04 39.41
C THR A 418 11.07 31.52 38.01
N GLN A 419 10.97 32.83 37.80
CA GLN A 419 10.72 33.41 36.48
C GLN A 419 11.88 33.16 35.52
N ALA A 420 13.13 33.28 35.98
CA ALA A 420 14.31 32.96 35.19
C ALA A 420 14.41 31.45 34.89
N LEU A 421 14.07 30.58 35.85
CA LEU A 421 13.99 29.14 35.63
C LEU A 421 12.94 28.78 34.57
N TYR A 422 11.74 29.36 34.67
CA TYR A 422 10.68 29.16 33.68
C TYR A 422 11.11 29.62 32.28
N LEU A 423 11.78 30.77 32.17
CA LEU A 423 12.30 31.28 30.91
C LEU A 423 13.35 30.33 30.32
N LEU A 424 14.27 29.79 31.14
CA LEU A 424 15.28 28.81 30.72
C LEU A 424 14.62 27.53 30.20
N ASN A 425 13.72 26.91 30.96
CA ASN A 425 13.02 25.69 30.55
C ASN A 425 12.29 25.90 29.20
N ARG A 426 11.59 27.02 29.06
CA ARG A 426 10.91 27.37 27.80
C ARG A 426 11.89 27.56 26.64
N ALA A 427 13.04 28.19 26.88
CA ALA A 427 14.05 28.41 25.85
C ALA A 427 14.73 27.11 25.40
N GLU A 428 15.02 26.20 26.33
CA GLU A 428 15.55 24.85 26.03
C GLU A 428 14.55 24.03 25.21
N ILE A 429 13.27 24.01 25.61
CA ILE A 429 12.18 23.38 24.84
C ILE A 429 12.11 23.95 23.42
N ASN A 430 12.08 25.28 23.29
CA ASN A 430 12.01 25.95 21.99
C ASN A 430 13.20 25.60 21.10
N TYR A 431 14.40 25.50 21.68
CA TYR A 431 15.61 25.17 20.94
C TYR A 431 15.60 23.72 20.44
N GLU A 432 15.20 22.76 21.27
CA GLU A 432 15.04 21.35 20.85
C GLU A 432 13.97 21.21 19.75
N ILE A 433 12.83 21.90 19.90
CA ILE A 433 11.78 21.93 18.88
C ILE A 433 12.27 22.58 17.58
N ALA A 434 13.04 23.68 17.65
CA ALA A 434 13.56 24.35 16.47
C ALA A 434 14.53 23.45 15.69
N LYS A 435 15.46 22.78 16.38
CA LYS A 435 16.38 21.81 15.76
C LYS A 435 15.61 20.70 15.07
N ASN A 436 14.65 20.08 15.76
CA ASN A 436 13.84 19.03 15.16
C ASN A 436 13.03 19.51 13.95
N ASN A 437 12.46 20.71 14.03
CA ASN A 437 11.70 21.30 12.92
C ASN A 437 12.56 21.55 11.68
N SER A 438 13.86 21.80 11.83
CA SER A 438 14.78 21.91 10.68
C SER A 438 14.91 20.58 9.93
N TRP A 439 15.02 19.46 10.65
CA TRP A 439 15.01 18.12 10.06
C TRP A 439 13.64 17.73 9.49
N GLN A 440 12.54 18.04 10.18
CA GLN A 440 11.20 17.83 9.63
C GLN A 440 10.96 18.67 8.36
N ALA A 441 11.51 19.88 8.28
CA ALA A 441 11.46 20.67 7.05
C ALA A 441 12.29 20.03 5.92
N THR A 442 13.39 19.34 6.24
CA THR A 442 14.14 18.52 5.27
C THR A 442 13.28 17.36 4.75
N VAL A 443 12.51 16.71 5.63
CA VAL A 443 11.52 15.68 5.23
C VAL A 443 10.45 16.28 4.31
N LEU A 444 10.00 17.52 4.54
CA LEU A 444 9.06 18.19 3.62
C LEU A 444 9.69 18.48 2.25
N ILE A 445 10.97 18.84 2.19
CA ILE A 445 11.68 18.99 0.92
C ILE A 445 11.75 17.63 0.22
N ALA A 446 12.16 16.56 0.92
CA ALA A 446 12.18 15.20 0.39
C ALA A 446 10.81 14.77 -0.15
N ALA A 447 9.74 15.02 0.61
CA ALA A 447 8.36 14.74 0.24
C ALA A 447 7.93 15.46 -1.04
N SER A 448 8.24 16.76 -1.14
CA SER A 448 7.84 17.59 -2.29
C SER A 448 8.67 17.35 -3.55
N ARG A 449 9.91 16.90 -3.40
CA ARG A 449 10.81 16.55 -4.52
C ARG A 449 10.70 15.08 -4.95
N GLY A 450 10.06 14.23 -4.17
CA GLY A 450 9.91 12.82 -4.53
C GLY A 450 11.14 11.96 -4.25
N ASP A 451 12.11 12.45 -3.45
CA ASP A 451 13.40 11.81 -3.24
C ASP A 451 13.78 11.75 -1.75
N MET A 452 13.83 10.53 -1.20
CA MET A 452 14.23 10.26 0.18
C MET A 452 15.72 10.50 0.43
N SER A 453 16.57 10.42 -0.59
CA SER A 453 18.02 10.60 -0.46
C SER A 453 18.41 12.00 0.02
N ILE A 454 17.50 12.97 -0.14
CA ILE A 454 17.63 14.35 0.36
C ILE A 454 17.87 14.36 1.87
N ILE A 455 17.24 13.47 2.64
CA ILE A 455 17.42 13.44 4.10
C ILE A 455 18.85 12.98 4.43
N THR A 456 19.35 11.95 3.76
CA THR A 456 20.72 11.45 3.96
C THR A 456 21.78 12.43 3.46
N LYS A 457 21.53 13.14 2.35
CA LYS A 457 22.44 14.17 1.83
C LYS A 457 22.53 15.41 2.73
N ALA A 458 21.54 15.64 3.60
CA ALA A 458 21.53 16.75 4.53
C ALA A 458 22.39 16.50 5.79
N ILE A 459 22.88 15.28 5.99
CA ILE A 459 23.76 14.89 7.10
C ILE A 459 25.16 15.45 6.85
N ILE A 460 25.81 15.94 7.90
CA ILE A 460 27.20 16.37 7.92
C ILE A 460 28.03 15.11 8.18
N HIS A 461 28.88 14.73 7.22
CA HIS A 461 29.79 13.59 7.34
C HIS A 461 31.03 13.90 8.16
#